data_AF-A0A9R1VGB5-F1
#
_entry.id   AF-A0A9R1VGB5-F1
#
_cell.length_a   1.000
_cell.length_b   1.000
_cell.length_c   1.000
_cell.angle_alpha   90.00
_cell.angle_beta   90.00
_cell.angle_gamma   90.00
#
_symmetry.space_group_name_H-M   'P 1'
#
loop_
_entity.id
_entity.type
_entity.pdbx_description
1 polymer ?
#
loop_
_entity_poly.entity_id
_entity_poly.type
_entity_poly.pdbx_seq_one_letter_code
_entity_poly.pdbx_strand_id
1 'polypeptide(L)'
;MALRSLDNTLPLTPERPKKAIKVTNSIAKHNPKPKQPVDPNVNDENIAPLDPVAPAVDSVDYVSSEDLKPLSDPDVKFQGLIEGLESKDWLKICDSLNDVRRMALFHSTLLLPILEKVLLILVKAMKNPRSALCKTSIMAASDLFKSYGDKLLESTTCDAVDQMMLQLLLKASQDKKFVCEEAERTLKTMVAFIAPIPLLHKLKGYVSHGNMRVRAKAAVSISHCVSKMDVGEMRDYGVVLLVQMAAELLKDRLPEAREAARGVVVVIHKVVMEEEGSEEEEEKEKEKWQNFCQENLSAIDALAMVKLVASQ
;
A
#
# COMPACT_ATOMS: atom_id res chain seq x y z
N MET A 1 -50.90 32.24 -29.78
CA MET A 1 -49.43 32.41 -29.93
C MET A 1 -48.85 31.05 -30.30
N ALA A 2 -48.16 30.99 -31.44
CA ALA A 2 -47.72 29.75 -32.07
C ALA A 2 -46.42 29.21 -31.44
N LEU A 3 -46.38 27.89 -31.26
CA LEU A 3 -45.21 27.10 -30.91
C LEU A 3 -44.17 27.18 -32.05
N ARG A 4 -42.91 27.46 -31.73
CA ARG A 4 -41.79 27.32 -32.66
C ARG A 4 -40.90 26.16 -32.23
N SER A 5 -40.78 25.16 -33.12
CA SER A 5 -39.70 24.18 -33.13
C SER A 5 -38.39 24.85 -33.53
N LEU A 6 -37.29 24.48 -32.86
CA LEU A 6 -35.94 24.65 -33.38
C LEU A 6 -35.17 23.35 -33.13
N ASP A 7 -35.01 22.61 -34.22
CA ASP A 7 -33.98 21.61 -34.44
C ASP A 7 -32.62 22.33 -34.59
N ASN A 8 -31.53 21.74 -34.08
CA ASN A 8 -30.16 21.87 -34.59
C ASN A 8 -29.13 21.21 -33.66
N THR A 9 -28.80 19.97 -34.00
CA THR A 9 -27.43 19.45 -34.23
C THR A 9 -26.28 19.86 -33.29
N LEU A 10 -25.72 18.84 -32.62
CA LEU A 10 -24.46 18.87 -31.86
C LEU A 10 -23.24 19.07 -32.77
N PRO A 11 -22.23 19.88 -32.39
CA PRO A 11 -20.95 19.90 -33.10
C PRO A 11 -20.06 18.71 -32.70
N LEU A 12 -19.54 18.03 -33.72
CA LEU A 12 -18.50 16.99 -33.63
C LEU A 12 -17.19 17.58 -33.09
N THR A 13 -16.65 17.01 -32.02
CA THR A 13 -15.29 17.31 -31.54
C THR A 13 -14.23 16.56 -32.36
N PRO A 14 -13.10 17.20 -32.73
CA PRO A 14 -12.06 16.59 -33.54
C PRO A 14 -11.20 15.59 -32.76
N GLU A 15 -10.87 14.47 -33.41
CA GLU A 15 -9.99 13.40 -32.93
C GLU A 15 -8.58 13.90 -32.55
N ARG A 16 -8.04 13.39 -31.44
CA ARG A 16 -6.66 13.63 -31.00
C ARG A 16 -5.76 12.46 -31.45
N PRO A 17 -4.56 12.72 -32.03
CA PRO A 17 -3.74 11.66 -32.61
C PRO A 17 -3.08 10.75 -31.57
N LYS A 18 -3.10 9.44 -31.88
CA LYS A 18 -2.44 8.35 -31.16
C LYS A 18 -0.92 8.52 -31.21
N LYS A 19 -0.25 8.62 -30.05
CA LYS A 19 1.21 8.50 -29.96
C LYS A 19 1.61 7.05 -29.70
N ALA A 20 2.39 6.50 -30.61
CA ALA A 20 2.98 5.17 -30.54
C ALA A 20 3.98 5.07 -29.37
N ILE A 21 3.88 3.98 -28.60
CA ILE A 21 4.83 3.60 -27.55
C ILE A 21 5.98 2.85 -28.22
N LYS A 22 7.20 3.41 -28.15
CA LYS A 22 8.43 2.70 -28.53
C LYS A 22 9.05 2.11 -27.27
N VAL A 23 8.89 0.80 -27.08
CA VAL A 23 9.56 0.03 -26.04
C VAL A 23 10.97 -0.32 -26.55
N THR A 24 12.01 0.10 -25.83
CA THR A 24 13.36 -0.45 -26.00
C THR A 24 13.77 -1.13 -24.71
N ASN A 25 13.67 -2.47 -24.73
CA ASN A 25 14.39 -3.36 -23.83
C ASN A 25 15.89 -3.32 -24.19
N SER A 26 16.76 -3.28 -23.20
CA SER A 26 18.18 -3.59 -23.42
C SER A 26 18.69 -4.43 -22.26
N ILE A 27 18.65 -5.74 -22.47
CA ILE A 27 19.48 -6.72 -21.78
C ILE A 27 20.74 -6.87 -22.62
N ALA A 28 21.92 -6.69 -22.03
CA ALA A 28 23.15 -7.27 -22.58
C ALA A 28 24.18 -7.50 -21.47
N LYS A 29 24.61 -8.76 -21.36
CA LYS A 29 25.70 -9.27 -20.53
C LYS A 29 27.04 -9.18 -21.28
N HIS A 30 28.10 -9.00 -20.49
CA HIS A 30 29.47 -9.53 -20.60
C HIS A 30 30.44 -9.21 -21.78
N ASN A 31 31.55 -8.62 -21.33
CA ASN A 31 32.98 -8.93 -21.56
C ASN A 31 33.82 -8.20 -22.63
N PRO A 32 35.13 -7.96 -22.34
CA PRO A 32 35.95 -6.94 -23.01
C PRO A 32 37.15 -7.50 -23.81
N LYS A 33 37.69 -6.67 -24.73
CA LYS A 33 39.10 -6.50 -25.21
C LYS A 33 39.16 -6.27 -26.75
N PRO A 34 40.28 -5.77 -27.31
CA PRO A 34 41.25 -4.78 -26.84
C PRO A 34 41.52 -3.65 -27.88
N LYS A 35 42.26 -2.62 -27.44
CA LYS A 35 42.71 -1.43 -28.20
C LYS A 35 43.71 -1.74 -29.32
N GLN A 36 43.65 -0.97 -30.41
CA GLN A 36 44.80 -0.65 -31.30
C GLN A 36 44.51 0.62 -32.13
N PRO A 37 45.52 1.26 -32.76
CA PRO A 37 45.97 2.62 -32.40
C PRO A 37 45.47 3.73 -33.33
N VAL A 38 45.62 4.96 -32.84
CA VAL A 38 45.23 6.23 -33.47
C VAL A 38 46.33 6.67 -34.46
N ASP A 39 45.95 6.98 -35.70
CA ASP A 39 46.77 7.74 -36.65
C ASP A 39 46.35 9.23 -36.67
N PRO A 40 47.27 10.20 -36.72
CA PRO A 40 46.99 11.59 -36.42
C PRO A 40 47.05 12.47 -37.67
N ASN A 41 46.00 12.47 -38.50
CA ASN A 41 45.81 13.59 -39.45
C ASN A 41 44.43 13.58 -40.12
N VAL A 42 43.40 14.12 -39.47
CA VAL A 42 42.28 14.73 -40.19
C VAL A 42 41.81 15.94 -39.38
N ASN A 43 41.98 17.11 -40.00
CA ASN A 43 41.47 18.37 -39.52
C ASN A 43 39.96 18.40 -39.83
N ASP A 44 39.12 18.27 -38.81
CA ASP A 44 37.66 18.33 -38.97
C ASP A 44 37.12 19.49 -38.13
N GLU A 45 36.96 20.65 -38.78
CA GLU A 45 36.37 21.88 -38.24
C GLU A 45 34.84 21.72 -38.08
N ASN A 46 34.40 20.70 -37.34
CA ASN A 46 33.02 20.58 -36.91
C ASN A 46 32.93 20.04 -35.48
N ILE A 47 33.52 20.78 -34.55
CA ILE A 47 33.24 20.61 -33.13
C ILE A 47 31.92 21.33 -32.86
N ALA A 48 30.83 20.55 -32.82
CA ALA A 48 29.61 21.00 -32.17
C ALA A 48 29.98 21.44 -30.74
N PRO A 49 29.47 22.58 -30.24
CA PRO A 49 29.74 23.00 -28.86
C PRO A 49 29.45 21.82 -27.93
N LEU A 50 30.42 21.50 -27.06
CA LEU A 50 30.17 20.59 -25.94
C LEU A 50 28.89 21.08 -25.28
N ASP A 51 27.83 20.26 -25.36
CA ASP A 51 26.60 20.53 -24.63
C ASP A 51 27.01 20.87 -23.19
N PRO A 52 26.57 22.03 -22.64
CA PRO A 52 26.82 22.32 -21.25
C PRO A 52 26.33 21.11 -20.47
N VAL A 53 27.21 20.53 -19.64
CA VAL A 53 26.92 19.42 -18.73
C VAL A 53 25.50 19.60 -18.24
N ALA A 54 24.61 18.70 -18.70
CA ALA A 54 23.21 18.76 -18.33
C ALA A 54 23.15 18.86 -16.79
N PRO A 55 22.40 19.82 -16.23
CA PRO A 55 22.32 19.96 -14.79
C PRO A 55 21.96 18.60 -14.20
N ALA A 56 22.69 18.22 -13.14
CA ALA A 56 22.51 16.96 -12.43
C ALA A 56 21.01 16.67 -12.30
N VAL A 57 20.57 15.56 -12.88
CA VAL A 57 19.16 15.19 -12.88
C VAL A 57 18.72 15.14 -11.41
N ASP A 58 17.76 15.97 -11.03
CA ASP A 58 17.08 16.00 -9.71
C ASP A 58 16.44 14.62 -9.44
N SER A 59 17.27 13.63 -9.17
CA SER A 59 16.90 12.24 -9.05
C SER A 59 17.14 11.82 -7.60
N VAL A 60 16.04 11.49 -6.94
CA VAL A 60 16.09 10.87 -5.61
C VAL A 60 16.52 9.42 -5.80
N ASP A 61 17.59 9.03 -5.13
CA ASP A 61 18.02 7.64 -5.06
C ASP A 61 17.15 6.85 -4.07
N TYR A 62 16.74 5.64 -4.45
CA TYR A 62 15.84 4.80 -3.67
C TYR A 62 16.59 3.58 -3.15
N VAL A 63 17.20 3.73 -1.97
CA VAL A 63 17.87 2.63 -1.27
C VAL A 63 16.85 1.79 -0.52
N SER A 64 16.93 0.46 -0.66
CA SER A 64 16.08 -0.50 0.08
C SER A 64 16.31 -0.39 1.58
N SER A 65 15.37 -0.85 2.41
CA SER A 65 15.56 -0.82 3.88
C SER A 65 16.78 -1.63 4.30
N GLU A 66 17.01 -2.75 3.62
CA GLU A 66 18.05 -3.73 3.89
C GLU A 66 19.45 -3.21 3.53
N ASP A 67 19.53 -2.27 2.59
CA ASP A 67 20.78 -1.63 2.15
C ASP A 67 21.08 -0.30 2.87
N LEU A 68 20.19 0.16 3.76
CA LEU A 68 20.43 1.38 4.53
C LEU A 68 21.56 1.18 5.55
N LYS A 69 22.31 2.25 5.79
CA LYS A 69 23.40 2.27 6.77
C LYS A 69 23.04 3.18 7.96
N PRO A 70 23.54 2.89 9.18
CA PRO A 70 23.38 3.78 10.34
C PRO A 70 23.88 5.20 10.06
N LEU A 71 23.39 6.19 10.82
CA LEU A 71 23.89 7.56 10.75
C LEU A 71 25.23 7.65 11.50
N SER A 72 26.21 8.38 10.95
CA SER A 72 27.51 8.56 11.61
C SER A 72 27.41 9.38 12.89
N ASP A 73 26.52 10.37 12.92
CA ASP A 73 26.23 11.22 14.07
C ASP A 73 24.71 11.43 14.18
N PRO A 74 23.99 10.49 14.84
CA PRO A 74 22.54 10.48 14.87
C PRO A 74 21.96 11.64 15.69
N ASP A 75 22.63 12.08 16.75
CA ASP A 75 22.17 13.19 17.61
C ASP A 75 22.23 14.54 16.89
N VAL A 76 23.35 14.84 16.20
CA VAL A 76 23.45 16.07 15.40
C VAL A 76 22.42 16.08 14.27
N LYS A 77 22.21 14.92 13.63
CA LYS A 77 21.20 14.77 12.58
C LYS A 77 19.79 14.96 13.12
N PHE A 78 19.52 14.47 14.33
CA PHE A 78 18.22 14.63 14.98
C PHE A 78 17.87 16.10 15.27
N GLN A 79 18.84 16.91 15.70
CA GLN A 79 18.63 18.34 16.00
C GLN A 79 18.08 19.15 14.81
N GLY A 80 18.51 18.83 13.58
CA GLY A 80 18.05 19.50 12.35
C GLY A 80 16.90 18.79 11.63
N LEU A 81 16.43 17.65 12.13
CA LEU A 81 15.53 16.76 11.38
C LEU A 81 14.20 17.42 11.05
N ILE A 82 13.55 18.04 12.03
CA ILE A 82 12.25 18.69 11.85
C ILE A 82 12.33 19.86 10.86
N GLU A 83 13.39 20.66 10.93
CA GLU A 83 13.61 21.77 9.99
C GLU A 83 13.75 21.25 8.54
N GLY A 84 14.45 20.13 8.37
CA GLY A 84 14.57 19.47 7.07
C GLY A 84 13.25 18.92 6.55
N LEU A 85 12.48 18.26 7.41
CA LEU A 85 11.15 17.72 7.10
C LEU A 85 10.11 18.80 6.77
N GLU A 86 10.25 20.00 7.34
CA GLU A 86 9.36 21.16 7.11
C GLU A 86 9.88 22.12 6.01
N SER A 87 10.95 21.74 5.32
CA SER A 87 11.54 22.53 4.22
C SER A 87 10.53 22.82 3.10
N LYS A 88 10.72 23.96 2.42
CA LYS A 88 10.02 24.28 1.16
C LYS A 88 10.63 23.55 -0.04
N ASP A 89 11.89 23.17 0.06
CA ASP A 89 12.58 22.37 -0.94
C ASP A 89 12.23 20.89 -0.74
N TRP A 90 11.56 20.31 -1.74
CA TRP A 90 11.10 18.93 -1.72
C TRP A 90 12.26 17.92 -1.74
N LEU A 91 13.42 18.28 -2.28
CA LEU A 91 14.62 17.42 -2.22
C LEU A 91 15.14 17.32 -0.79
N LYS A 92 15.27 18.46 -0.09
CA LYS A 92 15.61 18.47 1.35
C LYS A 92 14.62 17.66 2.19
N ILE A 93 13.33 17.65 1.85
CA ILE A 93 12.34 16.79 2.53
C ILE A 93 12.62 15.31 2.24
N CYS A 94 12.92 14.93 0.99
CA CYS A 94 13.29 13.54 0.64
C CYS A 94 14.53 13.08 1.42
N ASP A 95 15.56 13.92 1.51
CA ASP A 95 16.78 13.62 2.27
C ASP A 95 16.47 13.43 3.76
N SER A 96 15.65 14.32 4.32
CA SER A 96 15.23 14.23 5.72
C SER A 96 14.38 13.00 6.00
N LEU A 97 13.53 12.59 5.05
CA LEU A 97 12.77 11.33 5.14
C LEU A 97 13.69 10.11 5.07
N ASN A 98 14.78 10.15 4.30
CA ASN A 98 15.79 9.10 4.33
C ASN A 98 16.54 9.06 5.67
N ASP A 99 16.78 10.20 6.31
CA ASP A 99 17.30 10.25 7.67
C ASP A 99 16.28 9.68 8.68
N VAL A 100 14.97 9.97 8.54
CA VAL A 100 13.90 9.30 9.33
C VAL A 100 13.97 7.78 9.18
N ARG A 101 14.12 7.26 7.95
CA ARG A 101 14.24 5.81 7.70
C ARG A 101 15.42 5.20 8.45
N ARG A 102 16.58 5.83 8.36
CA ARG A 102 17.80 5.36 9.05
C ARG A 102 17.67 5.47 10.56
N MET A 103 17.07 6.53 11.08
CA MET A 103 16.80 6.66 12.52
C MET A 103 15.80 5.61 12.99
N ALA A 104 14.72 5.36 12.25
CA ALA A 104 13.75 4.32 12.61
C ALA A 104 14.42 2.95 12.73
N LEU A 105 15.29 2.57 11.78
CA LEU A 105 15.89 1.24 11.77
C LEU A 105 17.08 1.08 12.73
N PHE A 106 17.89 2.13 12.94
CA PHE A 106 19.16 2.02 13.67
C PHE A 106 19.22 2.83 14.98
N HIS A 107 18.31 3.79 15.17
CA HIS A 107 18.31 4.74 16.29
C HIS A 107 16.88 5.08 16.77
N SER A 108 16.00 4.08 16.84
CA SER A 108 14.55 4.26 16.94
C SER A 108 14.08 5.08 18.14
N THR A 109 14.83 5.06 19.23
CA THR A 109 14.53 5.83 20.45
C THR A 109 14.56 7.34 20.22
N LEU A 110 15.36 7.83 19.26
CA LEU A 110 15.46 9.27 18.98
C LEU A 110 14.17 9.85 18.40
N LEU A 111 13.41 9.08 17.60
CA LEU A 111 12.18 9.61 17.01
C LEU A 111 10.99 9.58 17.96
N LEU A 112 11.02 8.77 19.04
CA LEU A 112 9.87 8.62 19.95
C LEU A 112 9.28 9.96 20.43
N PRO A 113 10.07 10.97 20.87
CA PRO A 113 9.54 12.25 21.34
C PRO A 113 8.84 13.08 20.26
N ILE A 114 9.08 12.79 18.99
CA ILE A 114 8.56 13.56 17.84
C ILE A 114 7.77 12.69 16.85
N LEU A 115 7.45 11.45 17.22
CA LEU A 115 6.96 10.42 16.31
C LEU A 115 5.62 10.83 15.67
N GLU A 116 4.70 11.39 16.46
CA GLU A 116 3.43 11.92 15.95
C GLU A 116 3.65 13.01 14.90
N LYS A 117 4.53 13.98 15.18
CA LYS A 117 4.87 15.06 14.23
C LYS A 117 5.48 14.49 12.95
N VAL A 118 6.37 13.51 13.06
CA VAL A 118 6.96 12.82 11.90
C VAL A 118 5.86 12.15 11.06
N LEU A 119 4.95 11.38 11.68
CA LEU A 119 3.83 10.74 11.00
C LEU A 119 2.94 11.74 10.25
N LEU A 120 2.59 12.87 10.87
CA LEU A 120 1.80 13.92 10.23
C LEU A 120 2.51 14.54 9.01
N ILE A 121 3.84 14.72 9.10
CA ILE A 121 4.64 15.20 7.96
C ILE A 121 4.68 14.15 6.84
N LEU A 122 4.84 12.86 7.17
CA LEU A 122 4.75 11.77 6.20
C LEU A 122 3.41 11.78 5.48
N VAL A 123 2.29 11.92 6.21
CA VAL A 123 0.94 12.04 5.61
C VAL A 123 0.86 13.21 4.63
N LYS A 124 1.42 14.36 4.99
CA LYS A 124 1.49 15.53 4.10
C LYS A 124 2.34 15.26 2.86
N ALA A 125 3.47 14.59 3.02
CA ALA A 125 4.36 14.20 1.91
C ALA A 125 3.71 13.17 0.98
N MET A 126 2.95 12.20 1.50
CA MET A 126 2.19 11.24 0.69
C MET A 126 1.12 11.90 -0.18
N LYS A 127 0.52 13.00 0.30
CA LYS A 127 -0.46 13.80 -0.44
C LYS A 127 0.17 14.68 -1.52
N ASN A 128 1.50 14.84 -1.55
CA ASN A 128 2.19 15.69 -2.51
C ASN A 128 2.08 15.14 -3.95
N PRO A 129 1.90 15.98 -4.98
CA PRO A 129 1.82 15.53 -6.38
C PRO A 129 3.14 14.98 -6.94
N ARG A 130 4.29 15.30 -6.32
CA ARG A 130 5.58 14.76 -6.73
C ARG A 130 5.70 13.31 -6.31
N SER A 131 5.77 12.41 -7.29
CA SER A 131 5.87 10.97 -7.01
C SER A 131 7.13 10.56 -6.28
N ALA A 132 8.23 11.29 -6.45
CA ALA A 132 9.46 10.99 -5.72
C ALA A 132 9.26 11.18 -4.21
N LEU A 133 8.80 12.36 -3.80
CA LEU A 133 8.47 12.65 -2.41
C LEU A 133 7.37 11.73 -1.85
N CYS A 134 6.33 11.46 -2.65
CA CYS A 134 5.28 10.52 -2.27
C CYS A 134 5.85 9.11 -2.03
N LYS A 135 6.70 8.59 -2.92
CA LYS A 135 7.31 7.27 -2.73
C LYS A 135 8.27 7.26 -1.53
N THR A 136 9.13 8.26 -1.37
CA THR A 136 10.07 8.33 -0.24
C THR A 136 9.34 8.35 1.10
N SER A 137 8.20 9.06 1.20
CA SER A 137 7.38 9.05 2.42
C SER A 137 6.69 7.70 2.67
N ILE A 138 6.31 6.97 1.62
CA ILE A 138 5.79 5.59 1.75
C ILE A 138 6.89 4.63 2.21
N MET A 139 8.10 4.73 1.66
CA MET A 139 9.25 3.94 2.13
C MET A 139 9.59 4.25 3.60
N ALA A 140 9.50 5.53 4.00
CA ALA A 140 9.61 5.92 5.40
C ALA A 140 8.53 5.29 6.28
N ALA A 141 7.26 5.29 5.85
CA ALA A 141 6.19 4.61 6.59
C ALA A 141 6.46 3.10 6.75
N SER A 142 6.97 2.44 5.72
CA SER A 142 7.38 1.03 5.79
C SER A 142 8.41 0.78 6.89
N ASP A 143 9.45 1.60 6.95
CA ASP A 143 10.50 1.49 7.97
C ASP A 143 10.00 1.85 9.38
N LEU A 144 9.04 2.76 9.50
CA LEU A 144 8.36 3.03 10.77
C LEU A 144 7.55 1.82 11.24
N PHE A 145 6.80 1.15 10.35
CA PHE A 145 6.08 -0.08 10.72
C PHE A 145 7.04 -1.18 11.18
N LYS A 146 8.16 -1.38 10.48
CA LYS A 146 9.20 -2.34 10.87
C LYS A 146 9.79 -2.05 12.26
N SER A 147 10.00 -0.78 12.58
CA SER A 147 10.67 -0.34 13.81
C SER A 147 9.76 -0.31 15.03
N TYR A 148 8.54 0.20 14.88
CA TYR A 148 7.67 0.51 16.00
C TYR A 148 6.51 -0.47 16.16
N GLY A 149 6.07 -1.17 15.10
CA GLY A 149 4.97 -2.14 15.16
C GLY A 149 3.74 -1.60 15.89
N ASP A 150 3.29 -2.33 16.90
CA ASP A 150 2.13 -2.00 17.73
C ASP A 150 2.26 -0.66 18.47
N LYS A 151 3.48 -0.18 18.74
CA LYS A 151 3.69 1.13 19.40
C LYS A 151 3.14 2.29 18.57
N LEU A 152 3.00 2.11 17.26
CA LEU A 152 2.36 3.11 16.40
C LEU A 152 0.86 3.25 16.71
N LEU A 153 0.23 2.20 17.23
CA LEU A 153 -1.20 2.18 17.55
C LEU A 153 -1.49 2.68 18.97
N GLU A 154 -0.47 3.10 19.73
CA GLU A 154 -0.65 3.77 21.02
C GLU A 154 -1.39 5.11 20.88
N SER A 155 -2.04 5.56 21.96
CA SER A 155 -3.06 6.62 21.89
C SER A 155 -2.53 7.96 21.34
N THR A 156 -1.25 8.27 21.54
CA THR A 156 -0.65 9.54 21.12
C THR A 156 -0.44 9.62 19.61
N THR A 157 -0.29 8.49 18.92
CA THR A 157 -0.03 8.46 17.46
C THR A 157 -1.22 7.96 16.65
N CYS A 158 -2.24 7.45 17.32
CA CYS A 158 -3.43 6.81 16.78
C CYS A 158 -4.05 7.58 15.59
N ASP A 159 -4.34 8.87 15.74
CA ASP A 159 -4.97 9.67 14.67
C ASP A 159 -4.05 9.90 13.47
N ALA A 160 -2.75 10.07 13.71
CA ALA A 160 -1.76 10.24 12.65
C ALA A 160 -1.59 8.93 11.86
N VAL A 161 -1.64 7.79 12.53
CA VAL A 161 -1.61 6.47 11.89
C VAL A 161 -2.86 6.22 11.07
N ASP A 162 -4.06 6.57 11.55
CA ASP A 162 -5.29 6.42 10.77
C ASP A 162 -5.25 7.23 9.47
N GLN A 163 -4.70 8.45 9.54
CA GLN A 163 -4.47 9.26 8.34
C GLN A 163 -3.43 8.63 7.40
N MET A 164 -2.35 8.07 7.94
CA MET A 164 -1.31 7.38 7.18
C MET A 164 -1.83 6.13 6.49
N MET A 165 -2.58 5.29 7.20
CA MET A 165 -3.25 4.10 6.66
C MET A 165 -4.20 4.46 5.53
N LEU A 166 -5.04 5.49 5.71
CA LEU A 166 -5.91 5.98 4.64
C LEU A 166 -5.10 6.43 3.41
N GLN A 167 -3.99 7.15 3.61
CA GLN A 167 -3.13 7.52 2.48
C GLN A 167 -2.52 6.30 1.81
N LEU A 168 -2.01 5.31 2.54
CA LEU A 168 -1.45 4.09 1.96
C LEU A 168 -2.49 3.33 1.13
N LEU A 169 -3.72 3.17 1.64
CA LEU A 169 -4.82 2.53 0.91
C LEU A 169 -5.18 3.28 -0.38
N LEU A 170 -5.22 4.62 -0.34
CA LEU A 170 -5.45 5.46 -1.51
C LEU A 170 -4.29 5.35 -2.52
N LYS A 171 -3.05 5.32 -2.05
CA LYS A 171 -1.86 5.26 -2.92
C LYS A 171 -1.63 3.88 -3.52
N ALA A 172 -2.04 2.82 -2.84
CA ALA A 172 -2.09 1.45 -3.36
C ALA A 172 -3.19 1.25 -4.42
N SER A 173 -4.03 2.27 -4.65
CA SER A 173 -5.20 2.21 -5.54
C SER A 173 -5.07 3.11 -6.78
N GLN A 174 -3.89 3.67 -7.03
CA GLN A 174 -3.65 4.65 -8.09
C GLN A 174 -3.04 4.03 -9.35
N ASP A 175 -3.15 4.72 -10.49
CA ASP A 175 -2.67 4.22 -11.78
C ASP A 175 -1.13 4.32 -11.93
N LYS A 176 -0.47 5.12 -11.10
CA LYS A 176 0.98 5.28 -11.12
C LYS A 176 1.68 4.11 -10.43
N LYS A 177 1.97 3.07 -11.22
CA LYS A 177 2.60 1.81 -10.80
C LYS A 177 3.74 1.98 -9.79
N PHE A 178 4.69 2.88 -10.08
CA PHE A 178 5.85 3.15 -9.22
C PHE A 178 5.51 3.50 -7.75
N VAL A 179 4.42 4.23 -7.52
CA VAL A 179 3.98 4.60 -6.17
C VAL A 179 3.00 3.57 -5.61
N CYS A 180 2.16 3.02 -6.50
CA CYS A 180 1.19 1.98 -6.16
C CYS A 180 1.87 0.73 -5.57
N GLU A 181 2.89 0.19 -6.24
CA GLU A 181 3.62 -0.99 -5.80
C GLU A 181 4.32 -0.77 -4.45
N GLU A 182 4.84 0.44 -4.22
CA GLU A 182 5.49 0.76 -2.93
C GLU A 182 4.45 0.84 -1.80
N ALA A 183 3.28 1.41 -2.06
CA ALA A 183 2.18 1.47 -1.09
C ALA A 183 1.66 0.06 -0.77
N GLU A 184 1.49 -0.81 -1.77
CA GLU A 184 1.09 -2.20 -1.56
C GLU A 184 2.13 -2.99 -0.73
N ARG A 185 3.43 -2.81 -1.03
CA ARG A 185 4.50 -3.42 -0.23
C ARG A 185 4.48 -2.91 1.21
N THR A 186 4.19 -1.63 1.40
CA THR A 186 4.11 -1.01 2.72
C THR A 186 2.89 -1.52 3.50
N LEU A 187 1.73 -1.71 2.86
CA LEU A 187 0.57 -2.35 3.49
C LEU A 187 0.87 -3.79 3.92
N LYS A 188 1.60 -4.56 3.09
CA LYS A 188 2.08 -5.91 3.48
C LYS A 188 3.04 -5.85 4.67
N THR A 189 3.92 -4.85 4.71
CA THR A 189 4.84 -4.64 5.84
C THR A 189 4.06 -4.29 7.11
N MET A 190 3.06 -3.40 7.03
CA MET A 190 2.17 -3.08 8.16
C MET A 190 1.54 -4.36 8.74
N VAL A 191 0.96 -5.22 7.89
CA VAL A 191 0.38 -6.50 8.33
C VAL A 191 1.44 -7.46 8.91
N ALA A 192 2.68 -7.41 8.40
CA ALA A 192 3.75 -8.26 8.88
C ALA A 192 4.21 -7.89 10.30
N PHE A 193 4.28 -6.59 10.62
CA PHE A 193 4.92 -6.08 11.86
C PHE A 193 3.96 -5.57 12.94
N ILE A 194 2.67 -5.44 12.64
CA ILE A 194 1.63 -5.13 13.65
C ILE A 194 0.85 -6.40 13.99
N ALA A 195 0.51 -6.57 15.27
CA ALA A 195 -0.32 -7.67 15.74
C ALA A 195 -1.70 -7.67 15.06
N PRO A 196 -2.27 -8.85 14.72
CA PRO A 196 -3.49 -8.92 13.92
C PRO A 196 -4.70 -8.22 14.55
N ILE A 197 -4.97 -8.46 15.83
CA ILE A 197 -6.16 -7.95 16.54
C ILE A 197 -6.24 -6.40 16.52
N PRO A 198 -5.25 -5.64 17.02
CA PRO A 198 -5.34 -4.18 17.00
C PRO A 198 -5.39 -3.62 15.57
N LEU A 199 -4.69 -4.25 14.61
CA LEU A 199 -4.73 -3.84 13.22
C LEU A 199 -6.12 -4.08 12.59
N LEU A 200 -6.78 -5.20 12.91
CA LEU A 200 -8.13 -5.49 12.43
C LEU A 200 -9.15 -4.47 12.96
N HIS A 201 -9.04 -4.04 14.22
CA HIS A 201 -9.88 -2.96 14.75
C HIS A 201 -9.76 -1.67 13.93
N LYS A 202 -8.54 -1.31 13.50
CA LYS A 202 -8.32 -0.17 12.60
C LYS A 202 -8.88 -0.42 11.20
N LEU A 203 -8.61 -1.60 10.63
CA LEU A 203 -9.01 -1.94 9.27
C LEU A 203 -10.53 -2.08 9.11
N LYS A 204 -11.25 -2.46 10.18
CA LYS A 204 -12.71 -2.59 10.20
C LYS A 204 -13.43 -1.35 9.67
N GLY A 205 -12.94 -0.15 9.99
CA GLY A 205 -13.53 1.11 9.52
C GLY A 205 -13.50 1.30 8.00
N TYR A 206 -12.63 0.57 7.29
CA TYR A 206 -12.51 0.68 5.83
C TYR A 206 -13.37 -0.33 5.06
N VAL A 207 -13.98 -1.31 5.73
CA VAL A 207 -14.85 -2.31 5.09
C VAL A 207 -16.05 -1.66 4.39
N SER A 208 -16.59 -0.57 4.95
CA SER A 208 -17.73 0.17 4.41
C SER A 208 -17.35 1.54 3.84
N HIS A 209 -16.07 1.77 3.53
CA HIS A 209 -15.59 3.05 3.06
C HIS A 209 -16.22 3.46 1.71
N GLY A 210 -16.55 4.75 1.51
CA GLY A 210 -17.23 5.21 0.30
C GLY A 210 -16.48 4.94 -1.02
N ASN A 211 -15.14 4.92 -0.96
CA ASN A 211 -14.29 4.59 -2.11
C ASN A 211 -14.06 3.07 -2.23
N MET A 212 -14.60 2.45 -3.28
CA MET A 212 -14.46 1.00 -3.55
C MET A 212 -13.02 0.50 -3.64
N ARG A 213 -12.07 1.32 -4.14
CA ARG A 213 -10.66 0.90 -4.23
C ARG A 213 -10.01 0.83 -2.86
N VAL A 214 -10.37 1.74 -1.95
CA VAL A 214 -9.96 1.68 -0.54
C VAL A 214 -10.50 0.41 0.11
N ARG A 215 -11.77 0.08 -0.12
CA ARG A 215 -12.37 -1.17 0.38
C ARG A 215 -11.62 -2.41 -0.10
N ALA A 216 -11.26 -2.47 -1.38
CA ALA A 216 -10.47 -3.58 -1.93
C ALA A 216 -9.09 -3.73 -1.27
N LYS A 217 -8.32 -2.64 -1.12
CA LYS A 217 -7.00 -2.72 -0.47
C LYS A 217 -7.09 -3.01 1.03
N ALA A 218 -8.15 -2.54 1.69
CA ALA A 218 -8.44 -2.91 3.08
C ALA A 218 -8.80 -4.39 3.19
N ALA A 219 -9.63 -4.92 2.30
CA ALA A 219 -10.01 -6.34 2.24
C ALA A 219 -8.79 -7.25 2.10
N VAL A 220 -7.85 -6.91 1.21
CA VAL A 220 -6.59 -7.65 1.06
C VAL A 220 -5.75 -7.60 2.35
N SER A 221 -5.67 -6.44 3.00
CA SER A 221 -4.94 -6.29 4.27
C SER A 221 -5.59 -7.11 5.39
N ILE A 222 -6.92 -7.09 5.50
CA ILE A 222 -7.71 -7.90 6.44
C ILE A 222 -7.48 -9.39 6.19
N SER A 223 -7.54 -9.83 4.94
CA SER A 223 -7.31 -11.23 4.56
C SER A 223 -5.93 -11.72 4.99
N HIS A 224 -4.90 -10.90 4.75
CA HIS A 224 -3.56 -11.22 5.25
C HIS A 224 -3.47 -11.21 6.78
N CYS A 225 -4.12 -10.28 7.48
CA CYS A 225 -4.17 -10.30 8.95
C CYS A 225 -4.80 -11.60 9.47
N VAL A 226 -5.97 -11.96 8.96
CA VAL A 226 -6.70 -13.18 9.38
C VAL A 226 -5.88 -14.44 9.08
N SER A 227 -5.18 -14.49 7.95
CA SER A 227 -4.32 -15.65 7.61
C SER A 227 -3.14 -15.86 8.55
N LYS A 228 -2.74 -14.82 9.31
CA LYS A 228 -1.66 -14.90 10.31
C LYS A 228 -2.17 -15.28 11.70
N MET A 229 -3.47 -15.20 11.94
CA MET A 229 -4.04 -15.42 13.26
C MET A 229 -4.13 -16.91 13.57
N ASP A 230 -3.90 -17.27 14.83
CA ASP A 230 -4.31 -18.57 15.32
C ASP A 230 -5.81 -18.61 15.69
N VAL A 231 -6.31 -19.81 16.00
CA VAL A 231 -7.72 -20.03 16.37
C VAL A 231 -8.10 -19.23 17.63
N GLY A 232 -7.19 -19.10 18.59
CA GLY A 232 -7.40 -18.34 19.82
C GLY A 232 -7.55 -16.84 19.51
N GLU A 233 -6.65 -16.27 18.73
CA GLU A 233 -6.72 -14.87 18.30
C GLU A 233 -8.00 -14.57 17.51
N MET A 234 -8.46 -15.49 16.65
CA MET A 234 -9.71 -15.32 15.90
C MET A 234 -10.94 -15.35 16.82
N ARG A 235 -10.92 -16.21 17.84
CA ARG A 235 -11.96 -16.25 18.88
C ARG A 235 -11.95 -14.97 19.73
N ASP A 236 -10.77 -14.49 20.11
CA ASP A 236 -10.57 -13.27 20.90
C ASP A 236 -11.05 -12.01 20.16
N TYR A 237 -10.73 -11.88 18.87
CA TYR A 237 -11.26 -10.78 18.05
C TYR A 237 -12.76 -10.93 17.79
N GLY A 238 -13.24 -12.17 17.67
CA GLY A 238 -14.64 -12.53 17.43
C GLY A 238 -14.87 -13.04 16.01
N VAL A 239 -15.07 -14.35 15.88
CA VAL A 239 -15.37 -15.02 14.61
C VAL A 239 -16.63 -14.45 13.94
N VAL A 240 -17.63 -14.07 14.73
CA VAL A 240 -18.86 -13.40 14.26
C VAL A 240 -18.53 -12.07 13.58
N LEU A 241 -17.61 -11.29 14.15
CA LEU A 241 -17.23 -10.00 13.55
C LEU A 241 -16.46 -10.21 12.24
N LEU A 242 -15.59 -11.22 12.18
CA LEU A 242 -14.87 -11.58 10.96
C LEU A 242 -15.82 -11.99 9.83
N VAL A 243 -16.83 -12.82 10.13
CA VAL A 243 -17.78 -13.27 9.09
C VAL A 243 -18.67 -12.13 8.61
N GLN A 244 -19.06 -11.21 9.49
CA GLN A 244 -19.80 -10.00 9.12
C GLN A 244 -18.98 -9.08 8.21
N MET A 245 -17.69 -8.87 8.53
CA MET A 245 -16.78 -8.10 7.68
C MET A 245 -16.61 -8.77 6.29
N ALA A 246 -16.44 -10.09 6.26
CA ALA A 246 -16.31 -10.82 5.00
C ALA A 246 -17.60 -10.76 4.16
N ALA A 247 -18.78 -10.89 4.78
CA ALA A 247 -20.07 -10.77 4.11
C ALA A 247 -20.25 -9.42 3.43
N GLU A 248 -19.88 -8.34 4.12
CA GLU A 248 -19.94 -6.99 3.55
C GLU A 248 -19.02 -6.84 2.33
N LEU A 249 -17.80 -7.38 2.41
CA LEU A 249 -16.82 -7.33 1.31
C LEU A 249 -17.17 -8.24 0.13
N LEU A 250 -17.88 -9.35 0.33
CA LEU A 250 -18.34 -10.24 -0.76
C LEU A 250 -19.32 -9.55 -1.71
N LYS A 251 -20.02 -8.52 -1.23
CA LYS A 251 -20.94 -7.69 -2.02
C LYS A 251 -20.23 -6.55 -2.76
N ASP A 252 -18.92 -6.40 -2.59
CA ASP A 252 -18.19 -5.29 -3.18
C ASP A 252 -18.23 -5.35 -4.72
N ARG A 253 -18.07 -4.18 -5.36
CA ARG A 253 -18.01 -4.05 -6.82
C ARG A 253 -16.69 -4.55 -7.40
N LEU A 254 -15.58 -4.43 -6.68
CA LEU A 254 -14.27 -4.87 -7.13
C LEU A 254 -14.04 -6.36 -6.88
N PRO A 255 -13.57 -7.13 -7.89
CA PRO A 255 -13.20 -8.53 -7.71
C PRO A 255 -12.16 -8.73 -6.61
N GLU A 256 -11.16 -7.84 -6.50
CA GLU A 256 -10.11 -7.93 -5.50
C GLU A 256 -10.65 -7.96 -4.06
N ALA A 257 -11.65 -7.14 -3.74
CA ALA A 257 -12.32 -7.18 -2.44
C ALA A 257 -13.02 -8.52 -2.20
N ARG A 258 -13.75 -9.02 -3.21
CA ARG A 258 -14.49 -10.28 -3.10
C ARG A 258 -13.57 -11.47 -2.96
N GLU A 259 -12.48 -11.55 -3.71
CA GLU A 259 -11.50 -12.64 -3.60
C GLU A 259 -10.82 -12.66 -2.23
N ALA A 260 -10.42 -11.49 -1.71
CA ALA A 260 -9.86 -11.39 -0.37
C ALA A 260 -10.86 -11.85 0.71
N ALA A 261 -12.14 -11.48 0.55
CA ALA A 261 -13.22 -11.90 1.45
C ALA A 261 -13.48 -13.41 1.39
N ARG A 262 -13.45 -14.03 0.20
CA ARG A 262 -13.54 -15.50 0.06
C ARG A 262 -12.45 -16.20 0.87
N GLY A 263 -11.21 -15.71 0.79
CA GLY A 263 -10.10 -16.25 1.58
C GLY A 263 -10.36 -16.19 3.09
N VAL A 264 -10.92 -15.08 3.58
CA VAL A 264 -11.32 -14.93 5.00
C VAL A 264 -12.41 -15.94 5.38
N VAL A 265 -13.43 -16.12 4.54
CA VAL A 265 -14.52 -17.08 4.79
C VAL A 265 -14.01 -18.51 4.91
N VAL A 266 -13.04 -18.91 4.08
CA VAL A 266 -12.42 -20.25 4.16
C VAL A 266 -11.74 -20.48 5.50
N VAL A 267 -11.01 -19.47 5.99
CA VAL A 267 -10.32 -19.57 7.28
C VAL A 267 -11.34 -19.66 8.42
N ILE A 268 -12.36 -18.79 8.41
CA ILE A 268 -13.45 -18.81 9.40
C ILE A 268 -14.18 -20.16 9.40
N HIS A 269 -14.50 -20.70 8.22
CA HIS A 269 -15.19 -21.98 8.09
C HIS A 269 -14.43 -23.08 8.83
N LYS A 270 -13.11 -23.17 8.62
CA LYS A 270 -12.25 -24.14 9.32
C LYS A 270 -12.34 -23.97 10.84
N VAL A 271 -12.25 -22.74 11.34
CA VAL A 271 -12.35 -22.45 12.78
C VAL A 271 -13.70 -22.85 13.38
N VAL A 272 -14.80 -22.69 12.63
CA VAL A 272 -16.14 -23.10 13.09
C VAL A 272 -16.30 -24.62 13.02
N MET A 273 -15.64 -25.29 12.08
CA MET A 273 -15.70 -26.75 11.93
C MET A 273 -14.74 -27.52 12.84
N GLU A 274 -13.68 -26.89 13.37
CA GLU A 274 -12.64 -27.53 14.21
C GLU A 274 -13.11 -28.08 15.59
N GLU A 275 -14.41 -28.36 15.77
CA GLU A 275 -14.91 -29.10 16.92
C GLU A 275 -15.64 -30.37 16.47
N GLU A 276 -15.00 -31.49 16.82
CA GLU A 276 -15.36 -32.91 16.67
C GLU A 276 -14.95 -33.57 15.36
N GLY A 277 -14.33 -34.75 15.49
CA GLY A 277 -13.84 -35.56 14.39
C GLY A 277 -14.49 -36.92 14.44
N SER A 278 -15.39 -37.18 13.50
CA SER A 278 -15.82 -38.53 13.13
C SER A 278 -16.33 -38.55 11.68
N GLU A 279 -16.04 -39.64 10.97
CA GLU A 279 -16.21 -39.77 9.51
C GLU A 279 -17.68 -39.79 9.01
N GLU A 280 -18.67 -39.56 9.89
CA GLU A 280 -20.11 -39.47 9.59
C GLU A 280 -20.63 -38.01 9.49
N GLU A 281 -19.74 -37.02 9.45
CA GLU A 281 -20.06 -35.61 9.82
C GLU A 281 -20.31 -34.63 8.67
N GLU A 282 -20.21 -34.99 7.38
CA GLU A 282 -20.33 -33.99 6.30
C GLU A 282 -21.69 -33.25 6.26
N GLU A 283 -22.79 -33.92 6.58
CA GLU A 283 -24.12 -33.31 6.62
C GLU A 283 -24.29 -32.45 7.89
N LYS A 284 -23.71 -32.88 9.01
CA LYS A 284 -23.68 -32.11 10.27
C LYS A 284 -22.79 -30.88 10.19
N GLU A 285 -21.65 -30.95 9.52
CA GLU A 285 -20.76 -29.81 9.26
C GLU A 285 -21.45 -28.76 8.40
N LYS A 286 -22.14 -29.19 7.32
CA LYS A 286 -22.94 -28.31 6.47
C LYS A 286 -24.05 -27.64 7.27
N GLU A 287 -24.75 -28.38 8.13
CA GLU A 287 -25.79 -27.84 9.01
C GLU A 287 -25.22 -26.85 10.04
N LYS A 288 -24.07 -27.16 10.65
CA LYS A 288 -23.37 -26.29 11.61
C LYS A 288 -22.96 -24.96 10.97
N TRP A 289 -22.34 -25.00 9.79
CA TRP A 289 -21.98 -23.79 9.04
C TRP A 289 -23.21 -22.97 8.65
N GLN A 290 -24.26 -23.66 8.19
CA GLN A 290 -25.51 -23.02 7.81
C GLN A 290 -26.17 -22.32 9.00
N ASN A 291 -26.27 -22.97 10.15
CA ASN A 291 -26.84 -22.41 11.36
C ASN A 291 -26.01 -21.20 11.83
N PHE A 292 -24.68 -21.34 11.90
CA PHE A 292 -23.78 -20.24 12.23
C PHE A 292 -23.99 -19.01 11.31
N CYS A 293 -24.10 -19.23 10.00
CA CYS A 293 -24.36 -18.15 9.05
C CYS A 293 -25.74 -17.50 9.26
N GLN A 294 -26.79 -18.31 9.49
CA GLN A 294 -28.16 -17.82 9.66
C GLN A 294 -28.33 -17.00 10.96
N GLU A 295 -27.63 -17.38 12.02
CA GLU A 295 -27.68 -16.66 13.31
C GLU A 295 -26.95 -15.31 13.26
N ASN A 296 -25.92 -15.18 12.42
CA ASN A 296 -24.98 -14.06 12.47
C ASN A 296 -25.04 -13.09 11.28
N LEU A 297 -25.75 -13.46 10.21
CA LEU A 297 -25.83 -12.70 8.96
C LEU A 297 -27.28 -12.49 8.50
N SER A 298 -27.48 -11.58 7.54
CA SER A 298 -28.75 -11.47 6.82
C SER A 298 -29.04 -12.75 6.03
N ALA A 299 -30.32 -13.07 5.78
CA ALA A 299 -30.69 -14.28 5.04
C ALA A 299 -30.01 -14.39 3.65
N ILE A 300 -29.82 -13.25 2.97
CA ILE A 300 -29.13 -13.20 1.67
C ILE A 300 -27.64 -13.48 1.83
N ASP A 301 -27.01 -12.85 2.81
CA ASP A 301 -25.57 -13.02 3.07
C ASP A 301 -25.26 -14.45 3.55
N ALA A 302 -26.10 -15.01 4.43
CA ALA A 302 -25.99 -16.39 4.89
C ALA A 302 -26.06 -17.39 3.72
N LEU A 303 -27.02 -17.22 2.80
CA LEU A 303 -27.13 -18.08 1.62
C LEU A 303 -25.90 -17.97 0.71
N ALA A 304 -25.33 -16.77 0.56
CA ALA A 304 -24.12 -16.56 -0.21
C ALA A 304 -22.90 -17.27 0.42
N MET A 305 -22.77 -17.23 1.74
CA MET A 305 -21.70 -17.90 2.49
C MET A 305 -21.77 -19.42 2.38
N VAL A 306 -22.96 -20.00 2.54
CA VAL A 306 -23.17 -21.45 2.43
C VAL A 306 -22.80 -21.95 1.02
N LYS A 307 -23.24 -21.23 -0.02
CA LYS A 307 -22.91 -21.57 -1.41
C LYS A 307 -21.41 -21.46 -1.73
N LEU A 308 -20.75 -20.45 -1.14
CA LEU A 308 -19.33 -20.20 -1.36
C LEU A 308 -18.49 -21.39 -0.90
N VAL A 309 -18.73 -21.91 0.30
CA VAL A 309 -17.98 -23.05 0.84
C VAL A 309 -18.30 -24.34 0.09
N ALA A 310 -19.55 -24.56 -0.30
CA ALA A 310 -19.96 -25.74 -1.07
C ALA A 310 -19.37 -25.79 -2.51
N SER A 311 -18.80 -24.68 -2.98
CA SER A 311 -18.22 -24.56 -4.33
C SER A 311 -16.70 -24.73 -4.39
N GLN A 312 -16.06 -25.04 -3.26
CA GLN A 312 -14.62 -25.28 -3.16
C GLN A 312 -14.29 -26.76 -3.27
#